data_AF-A0A497XU82-F1
#
_entry.id   AF-A0A497XU82-F1
#
_cell.length_a   1.000
_cell.length_b   1.000
_cell.length_c   1.000
_cell.angle_alpha   90.00
_cell.angle_beta   90.00
_cell.angle_gamma   90.00
#
_symmetry.space_group_name_H-M   'P 1'
#
loop_
_entity.id
_entity.type
_entity.pdbx_description
1 polymer ?
#
loop_
_entity_poly.entity_id
_entity_poly.type
_entity_poly.pdbx_seq_one_letter_code
_entity_poly.pdbx_strand_id
1 'polypeptide(L)'
;MIIDDSKFPVVFVNFQHSHSVDEAHGHEGGIAAFTRLFERKKPFVMISTGETPEEKHKPSREETKQVNAWRKIHKEDLKYTKATIQVEPSIVKRMGMRLFSNVYEKFWRNPLLFAETKAKAIEKAEQILREVSTGKSEAI
;
A
#
# COMPACT_ATOMS: atom_id res chain seq x y z
N MET A 1 6.10 10.38 -0.85
CA MET A 1 6.02 8.90 -0.68
C MET A 1 7.23 8.27 -1.35
N ILE A 2 7.91 7.34 -0.67
CA ILE A 2 9.06 6.59 -1.22
C ILE A 2 8.70 5.11 -1.30
N ILE A 3 8.97 4.47 -2.45
CA ILE A 3 8.76 3.03 -2.67
C ILE A 3 10.12 2.36 -2.88
N ASP A 4 10.45 1.39 -2.03
CA ASP A 4 11.64 0.53 -2.11
C ASP A 4 11.22 -0.90 -2.44
N ASP A 5 11.58 -1.36 -3.63
CA ASP A 5 11.29 -2.68 -4.16
C ASP A 5 12.56 -3.56 -4.28
N SER A 6 13.66 -3.19 -3.62
CA SER A 6 14.93 -3.96 -3.60
C SER A 6 14.79 -5.35 -2.98
N LYS A 7 13.71 -5.58 -2.21
CA LYS A 7 13.36 -6.84 -1.55
C LYS A 7 12.10 -7.50 -2.13
N PHE A 8 11.74 -7.14 -3.36
CA PHE A 8 10.61 -7.75 -4.06
C PHE A 8 10.65 -9.29 -3.93
N PRO A 9 9.52 -9.96 -3.58
CA PRO A 9 8.13 -9.50 -3.63
C PRO A 9 7.61 -8.79 -2.37
N VAL A 10 8.48 -8.45 -1.41
CA VAL A 10 8.13 -7.54 -0.31
C VAL A 10 8.57 -6.12 -0.67
N VAL A 11 7.62 -5.20 -0.75
CA VAL A 11 7.83 -3.80 -1.14
C VAL A 11 7.61 -2.90 0.06
N PHE A 12 8.55 -1.99 0.34
CA PHE A 12 8.43 -1.05 1.45
C PHE A 12 7.96 0.31 0.95
N VAL A 13 6.96 0.89 1.63
CA VAL A 13 6.39 2.20 1.31
C VAL A 13 6.53 3.10 2.54
N ASN A 14 7.20 4.24 2.39
CA ASN A 14 7.32 5.24 3.46
C ASN A 14 6.53 6.51 3.11
N PHE A 15 5.58 6.85 3.97
CA PHE A 15 4.74 8.04 3.84
C PHE A 15 5.33 9.30 4.51
N GLN A 16 6.34 9.16 5.38
CA GLN A 16 6.83 10.22 6.27
C GLN A 16 7.79 11.26 5.63
N HIS A 17 7.79 11.40 4.30
CA HIS A 17 8.62 12.40 3.64
C HIS A 17 7.81 13.21 2.62
N SER A 18 7.18 14.27 3.10
CA SER A 18 6.76 15.46 2.34
C SER A 18 6.79 16.70 3.23
N HIS A 19 7.95 17.02 3.78
CA HIS A 19 8.19 18.34 4.39
C HIS A 19 9.38 19.08 3.75
N SER A 20 9.96 18.55 2.68
CA SER A 20 10.99 19.26 1.92
C SER A 20 11.07 18.71 0.49
N VAL A 21 11.02 19.64 -0.47
CA VAL A 21 11.26 19.51 -1.92
C VAL A 21 10.03 19.13 -2.76
N ASP A 22 9.51 20.15 -3.48
CA ASP A 22 8.58 20.09 -4.62
C ASP A 22 7.31 19.22 -4.45
N GLU A 23 6.26 19.84 -3.89
CA GLU A 23 4.89 19.32 -3.85
C GLU A 23 4.31 18.98 -5.24
N ALA A 24 4.97 19.37 -6.34
CA ALA A 24 4.57 18.99 -7.69
C ALA A 24 5.01 17.56 -8.12
N HIS A 25 6.00 16.95 -7.46
CA HIS A 25 6.62 15.70 -7.94
C HIS A 25 6.42 14.46 -7.02
N GLY A 26 5.89 14.65 -5.81
CA GLY A 26 5.72 13.57 -4.83
C GLY A 26 4.67 12.52 -5.20
N HIS A 27 3.64 12.89 -5.96
CA HIS A 27 2.52 12.01 -6.35
C HIS A 27 2.72 11.35 -7.73
N GLU A 28 3.27 12.08 -8.70
CA GLU A 28 3.65 11.50 -10.01
C GLU A 28 4.72 10.42 -9.86
N GLY A 29 5.73 10.65 -9.00
CA GLY A 29 6.75 9.66 -8.68
C GLY A 29 6.17 8.40 -8.02
N GLY A 30 5.12 8.57 -7.21
CA GLY A 30 4.39 7.47 -6.58
C GLY A 30 3.64 6.61 -7.57
N ILE A 31 2.83 7.24 -8.44
CA ILE A 31 2.07 6.54 -9.49
C ILE A 31 3.02 5.79 -10.44
N ALA A 32 4.08 6.45 -10.90
CA ALA A 32 5.07 5.83 -11.79
C ALA A 32 5.77 4.63 -11.13
N ALA A 33 6.12 4.73 -9.85
CA ALA A 33 6.72 3.62 -9.11
C ALA A 33 5.74 2.44 -8.95
N PHE A 34 4.46 2.71 -8.68
CA PHE A 34 3.42 1.68 -8.68
C PHE A 34 3.23 1.01 -10.04
N THR A 35 3.21 1.77 -11.13
CA THR A 35 3.10 1.21 -12.49
C THR A 35 4.28 0.26 -12.79
N ARG A 36 5.52 0.63 -12.43
CA ARG A 36 6.69 -0.25 -12.61
C ARG A 36 6.58 -1.58 -11.84
N LEU A 37 5.94 -1.58 -10.67
CA LEU A 37 5.68 -2.83 -9.94
C LEU A 37 4.71 -3.74 -10.71
N PHE A 38 3.68 -3.16 -11.33
CA PHE A 38 2.69 -3.91 -12.11
C PHE A 38 3.23 -4.48 -13.42
N GLU A 39 4.21 -3.81 -14.05
CA GLU A 39 4.89 -4.34 -15.24
C GLU A 39 5.55 -5.70 -15.00
N ARG A 40 5.92 -6.02 -13.75
CA ARG A 40 6.48 -7.32 -13.37
C ARG A 40 5.47 -8.47 -13.45
N LYS A 41 4.16 -8.17 -13.47
CA LYS A 41 3.05 -9.14 -13.50
C LYS A 41 3.16 -10.27 -12.48
N LYS A 42 3.71 -9.96 -11.29
CA LYS A 42 3.97 -10.91 -10.21
C LYS A 42 3.30 -10.46 -8.92
N PRO A 43 2.74 -11.38 -8.13
CA PRO A 43 2.23 -11.06 -6.80
C PRO A 43 3.28 -10.40 -5.89
N PHE A 44 2.87 -9.40 -5.12
CA PHE A 44 3.69 -8.76 -4.10
C PHE A 44 2.85 -8.28 -2.92
N VAL A 45 3.51 -8.00 -1.80
CA VAL A 45 2.90 -7.42 -0.59
C VAL A 45 3.60 -6.10 -0.29
N MET A 46 2.82 -5.10 0.09
CA MET A 46 3.36 -3.81 0.53
C MET A 46 3.42 -3.73 2.04
N ILE A 47 4.50 -3.17 2.57
CA ILE A 47 4.66 -2.83 3.98
C ILE A 47 4.79 -1.32 4.07
N SER A 48 3.79 -0.69 4.67
CA SER A 48 3.71 0.76 4.84
C SER A 48 4.22 1.17 6.20
N THR A 49 5.11 2.16 6.23
CA THR A 49 5.66 2.76 7.46
C THR A 49 5.49 4.28 7.43
N GLY A 50 5.61 4.90 8.61
CA GLY A 50 5.42 6.34 8.79
C GLY A 50 4.01 6.68 9.26
N GLU A 51 3.80 7.95 9.59
CA GLU A 51 2.47 8.44 9.97
C GLU A 51 1.55 8.41 8.76
N THR A 52 0.38 7.81 8.92
CA THR A 52 -0.74 8.08 8.03
C THR A 52 -0.97 9.59 8.04
N PRO A 53 -1.16 10.24 6.88
CA PRO A 53 -1.41 11.67 6.86
C PRO A 53 -2.55 11.97 7.83
N GLU A 54 -2.29 12.83 8.83
CA GLU A 54 -3.37 13.37 9.66
C GLU A 54 -4.44 13.97 8.73
N GLU A 55 -5.68 14.12 9.18
CA GLU A 55 -6.78 14.73 8.39
C GLU A 55 -6.42 16.10 7.76
N LYS A 56 -5.33 16.73 8.23
CA LYS A 56 -4.74 17.96 7.70
C LYS A 56 -4.13 17.83 6.29
N HIS A 57 -3.87 16.61 5.80
CA HIS A 57 -3.38 16.36 4.44
C HIS A 57 -4.37 15.50 3.66
N LYS A 58 -5.63 15.96 3.56
CA LYS A 58 -6.56 15.41 2.57
C LYS A 58 -5.98 15.69 1.17
N PRO A 59 -5.82 14.66 0.31
CA PRO A 59 -5.39 14.90 -1.06
C PRO A 59 -6.37 15.87 -1.73
N SER A 60 -5.83 16.76 -2.55
CA SER A 60 -6.62 17.70 -3.34
C SER A 60 -7.59 16.95 -4.24
N ARG A 61 -8.62 17.66 -4.70
CA ARG A 61 -9.61 17.09 -5.63
C ARG A 61 -8.95 16.62 -6.94
N GLU A 62 -7.91 17.31 -7.39
CA GLU A 62 -7.21 16.96 -8.63
C GLU A 62 -6.33 15.71 -8.44
N GLU A 63 -5.61 15.61 -7.32
CA GLU A 63 -4.85 14.38 -6.97
C GLU A 63 -5.77 13.17 -6.86
N THR A 64 -6.91 13.36 -6.19
CA THR A 64 -7.95 12.32 -6.10
C THR A 64 -8.43 11.89 -7.48
N LYS A 65 -8.61 12.84 -8.42
CA LYS A 65 -9.04 12.54 -9.79
C LYS A 65 -7.97 11.78 -10.57
N GLN A 66 -6.70 12.19 -10.46
CA GLN A 66 -5.57 11.53 -11.13
C GLN A 66 -5.40 10.09 -10.66
N VAL A 67 -5.39 9.84 -9.35
CA VAL A 67 -5.29 8.48 -8.79
C VAL A 67 -6.49 7.63 -9.21
N ASN A 68 -7.70 8.19 -9.22
CA ASN A 68 -8.89 7.47 -9.67
C ASN A 68 -8.82 7.10 -11.16
N ALA A 69 -8.36 8.01 -12.02
CA ALA A 69 -8.20 7.75 -13.45
C ALA A 69 -7.14 6.67 -13.70
N TRP A 70 -5.97 6.81 -13.06
CA TRP A 70 -4.89 5.81 -13.14
C TRP A 70 -5.35 4.43 -12.67
N ARG A 71 -6.07 4.36 -11.54
CA ARG A 71 -6.59 3.09 -11.00
C ARG A 71 -7.57 2.41 -11.96
N LYS A 72 -8.43 3.19 -12.63
CA LYS A 72 -9.37 2.65 -13.62
C LYS A 72 -8.64 1.99 -14.78
N ILE A 73 -7.55 2.60 -15.24
CA ILE A 73 -6.70 2.05 -16.32
C ILE A 73 -6.02 0.75 -15.85
N HIS A 74 -5.47 0.73 -14.63
CA HIS A 74 -4.70 -0.39 -14.09
C HIS A 74 -5.54 -1.37 -13.25
N LYS A 75 -6.86 -1.38 -13.43
CA LYS A 75 -7.81 -2.12 -12.57
C LYS A 75 -7.47 -3.61 -12.46
N GLU A 76 -7.02 -4.21 -13.55
CA GLU A 76 -6.64 -5.63 -13.62
C GLU A 76 -5.30 -5.93 -12.96
N ASP A 77 -4.40 -4.93 -12.89
CA ASP A 77 -3.08 -5.11 -12.29
C ASP A 77 -3.12 -5.00 -10.76
N LEU A 78 -4.16 -4.37 -10.20
CA LEU A 78 -4.36 -4.31 -8.75
C LEU A 78 -4.36 -5.70 -8.09
N LYS A 79 -4.70 -6.77 -8.83
CA LYS A 79 -4.68 -8.15 -8.33
C LYS A 79 -3.27 -8.65 -7.95
N TYR A 80 -2.22 -7.99 -8.43
CA TYR A 80 -0.84 -8.33 -8.09
C TYR A 80 -0.48 -7.87 -6.67
N THR A 81 -1.13 -6.82 -6.15
CA THR A 81 -1.01 -6.45 -4.74
C THR A 81 -1.86 -7.38 -3.90
N LYS A 82 -1.22 -8.25 -3.10
CA LYS A 82 -1.93 -9.27 -2.30
C LYS A 82 -2.39 -8.78 -0.95
N ALA A 83 -1.66 -7.84 -0.38
CA ALA A 83 -2.04 -7.11 0.82
C ALA A 83 -1.21 -5.84 0.94
N THR A 84 -1.72 -4.93 1.74
CA THR A 84 -0.95 -3.82 2.30
C THR A 84 -0.93 -3.97 3.81
N ILE A 85 0.26 -3.93 4.42
CA ILE A 85 0.44 -4.08 5.86
C ILE A 85 0.95 -2.76 6.43
N GLN A 86 0.13 -2.07 7.19
CA GLN A 86 0.54 -0.87 7.92
C GLN A 86 1.26 -1.25 9.21
N VAL A 87 2.49 -0.74 9.38
CA VAL A 87 3.22 -0.82 10.64
C VAL A 87 2.77 0.33 11.54
N GLU A 88 2.19 0.00 12.69
CA GLU A 88 1.75 0.97 13.68
C GLU A 88 1.87 0.34 15.08
N PRO A 89 2.80 0.80 15.93
CA PRO A 89 2.99 0.28 17.29
C PRO A 89 1.79 0.49 18.22
N SER A 90 1.05 1.60 18.08
CA SER A 90 -0.10 1.93 18.92
C SER A 90 -1.32 1.10 18.58
N ILE A 91 -1.79 0.30 19.55
CA ILE A 91 -3.02 -0.47 19.39
C ILE A 91 -4.23 0.42 19.15
N VAL A 92 -4.30 1.59 19.80
CA VAL A 92 -5.40 2.55 19.63
C VAL A 92 -5.43 3.07 18.19
N LYS A 93 -4.27 3.45 17.63
CA LYS A 93 -4.18 3.89 16.24
C LYS A 93 -4.53 2.75 15.27
N ARG A 94 -4.05 1.52 15.50
CA ARG A 94 -4.45 0.35 14.69
C ARG A 94 -5.95 0.12 14.69
N MET A 95 -6.61 0.25 15.83
CA MET A 95 -8.07 0.10 15.93
C MET A 95 -8.80 1.21 15.18
N GLY A 96 -8.36 2.46 15.33
CA GLY A 96 -8.90 3.60 14.57
C GLY A 96 -8.79 3.39 13.05
N MET A 97 -7.62 2.98 12.56
CA MET A 97 -7.41 2.72 11.13
C MET A 97 -8.24 1.54 10.60
N ARG A 98 -8.45 0.50 11.42
CA ARG A 98 -9.27 -0.66 11.05
C ARG A 98 -10.72 -0.28 10.74
N LEU A 99 -11.27 0.77 11.37
CA LEU A 99 -12.62 1.25 11.05
C LEU A 99 -12.74 1.77 9.60
N PHE A 100 -11.62 2.17 9.00
CA PHE A 100 -11.57 2.70 7.63
C PHE A 100 -11.01 1.70 6.61
N SER A 101 -10.62 0.48 7.03
CA SER A 101 -10.02 -0.52 6.12
C SER A 101 -10.97 -0.86 4.98
N ASN A 102 -12.27 -0.98 5.24
CA ASN A 102 -13.26 -1.28 4.20
C ASN A 102 -13.28 -0.26 3.05
N VAL A 103 -13.02 1.02 3.35
CA VAL A 103 -12.94 2.07 2.31
C VAL A 103 -11.66 1.90 1.50
N TYR A 104 -10.54 1.65 2.18
CA TYR A 104 -9.26 1.36 1.54
C TYR A 104 -9.36 0.13 0.62
N GLU A 105 -9.91 -0.97 1.11
CA GLU A 105 -9.96 -2.25 0.39
C GLU A 105 -10.82 -2.16 -0.86
N LYS A 106 -11.97 -1.47 -0.77
CA LYS A 106 -12.80 -1.16 -1.94
C LYS A 106 -12.05 -0.32 -2.96
N PHE A 107 -11.25 0.64 -2.49
CA PHE A 107 -10.48 1.51 -3.36
C PHE A 107 -9.32 0.74 -4.02
N TRP A 108 -8.55 -0.06 -3.29
CA TRP A 108 -7.30 -0.66 -3.76
C TRP A 108 -7.41 -2.14 -4.16
N ARG A 109 -8.57 -2.78 -3.98
CA ARG A 109 -8.86 -4.19 -4.28
C ARG A 109 -7.90 -5.19 -3.62
N ASN A 110 -7.31 -4.82 -2.48
CA ASN A 110 -6.47 -5.68 -1.65
C ASN A 110 -6.70 -5.37 -0.17
N PRO A 111 -6.54 -6.35 0.74
CA PRO A 111 -6.77 -6.18 2.16
C PRO A 111 -5.78 -5.21 2.81
N LEU A 112 -6.27 -4.39 3.75
CA LEU A 112 -5.43 -3.56 4.62
C LEU A 112 -5.25 -4.27 5.97
N LEU A 113 -4.03 -4.76 6.19
CA LEU A 113 -3.63 -5.45 7.40
C LEU A 113 -2.77 -4.54 8.27
N PHE A 114 -2.57 -4.94 9.52
CA PHE A 114 -1.79 -4.18 10.49
C PHE A 114 -0.80 -5.06 11.23
N ALA A 115 0.36 -4.50 11.57
CA ALA A 115 1.37 -5.11 12.41
C ALA A 115 1.93 -4.06 13.39
N GLU A 116 2.34 -4.50 14.57
CA GLU A 116 2.94 -3.62 15.59
C GLU A 116 4.39 -3.24 15.27
N THR A 117 5.09 -4.07 14.50
CA THR A 117 6.51 -3.87 14.16
C THR A 117 6.77 -4.23 12.70
N LYS A 118 7.87 -3.69 12.15
CA LYS A 118 8.35 -4.03 10.82
C LYS A 118 8.64 -5.54 10.69
N ALA A 119 9.22 -6.16 11.71
CA ALA A 119 9.51 -7.60 11.71
C ALA A 119 8.23 -8.45 11.56
N LYS A 120 7.20 -8.15 12.36
CA LYS A 120 5.90 -8.85 12.25
C LYS A 120 5.19 -8.58 10.92
N ALA A 121 5.37 -7.39 10.34
CA ALA A 121 4.86 -7.10 9.01
C ALA A 121 5.54 -7.95 7.92
N ILE A 122 6.87 -8.11 8.01
CA ILE A 122 7.64 -8.95 7.07
C ILE A 122 7.21 -10.41 7.18
N GLU A 123 7.13 -10.96 8.39
CA GLU A 123 6.67 -12.34 8.61
C GLU A 123 5.30 -12.60 7.98
N LYS A 124 4.35 -11.67 8.21
CA LYS A 124 3.01 -11.74 7.64
C LYS A 124 3.01 -11.61 6.11
N ALA A 125 3.84 -10.73 5.56
CA ALA A 125 3.98 -10.57 4.11
C ALA A 125 4.49 -11.87 3.46
N GLU A 126 5.52 -12.47 4.03
CA GLU A 126 6.09 -13.73 3.54
C GLU A 126 5.07 -14.87 3.64
N GLN A 127 4.27 -14.94 4.70
CA GLN A 127 3.19 -15.92 4.82
C GLN A 127 2.18 -15.79 3.66
N ILE A 128 1.68 -14.58 3.41
CA ILE A 128 0.72 -14.31 2.33
C ILE A 128 1.30 -14.70 0.97
N LEU A 129 2.57 -14.39 0.74
CA LEU A 129 3.26 -14.72 -0.51
C LEU A 129 3.42 -16.24 -0.69
N ARG A 130 3.69 -16.98 0.40
CA ARG A 130 3.71 -18.45 0.38
C ARG A 130 2.33 -19.04 0.05
N GLU A 131 1.27 -18.54 0.67
CA GLU A 131 -0.11 -18.97 0.41
C GLU A 131 -0.50 -18.77 -1.07
N VAL A 132 -0.16 -17.60 -1.61
CA VAL A 132 -0.38 -17.29 -3.03
C VAL A 132 0.41 -18.23 -3.95
N SER A 133 1.67 -18.53 -3.62
CA SER A 133 2.50 -19.44 -4.43
C SER A 133 2.02 -20.90 -4.41
N THR A 134 1.31 -21.31 -3.34
CA THR A 134 0.82 -22.68 -3.16
C THR A 134 -0.61 -22.88 -3.65
N GLY A 135 -1.24 -21.85 -4.23
CA GLY A 135 -2.62 -21.93 -4.72
C GLY A 135 -3.69 -21.99 -3.62
N LYS A 136 -3.31 -21.86 -2.34
CA LYS A 136 -4.24 -21.70 -1.22
C LYS A 136 -4.70 -20.25 -1.15
N SER A 137 -5.48 -19.81 -2.12
CA SER A 137 -6.29 -18.59 -1.99
C SER A 137 -7.72 -19.02 -1.76
N GLU A 138 -8.07 -19.26 -0.50
CA GLU A 138 -9.46 -19.55 -0.14
C GLU A 138 -10.34 -18.35 -0.43
N ALA A 139 -11.50 -18.67 -1.01
CA ALA A 139 -12.67 -17.84 -1.04
C ALA A 139 -13.01 -17.38 0.39
N ILE A 140 -13.20 -16.07 0.55
CA ILE A 140 -14.02 -15.49 1.62
C ILE A 140 -15.06 -14.63 0.92
#